data_AF-A0A3N5ZJC6-F1
#
_entry.id   AF-A0A3N5ZJC6-F1
#
_cell.length_a   1.000
_cell.length_b   1.000
_cell.length_c   1.000
_cell.angle_alpha   90.00
_cell.angle_beta   90.00
_cell.angle_gamma   90.00
#
_symmetry.space_group_name_H-M   'P 1'
#
loop_
_entity.id
_entity.type
_entity.pdbx_description
1 polymer ?
#
loop_
_entity_poly.entity_id
_entity_poly.type
_entity_poly.pdbx_seq_one_letter_code
_entity_poly.pdbx_strand_id
1 'polypeptide(L)'
;MGSKPSRNSGRQSRPARELTRKPGERVSFACSLGAVAGTALLLRLTYFWELSGTDFFDVLVGDARHYDTWAGRIAAGGWLGAGIFYQSPLYPYLLGLLFSVAGHSLTAVRVVQAALSSISCILLGVAGRRFFGDRVGLISALLLAICPWAIFSDGLIQKSAVELFLMTAMLAALGAFVVRVHWKWVAAAGLALGAFTLSREAGRALYPIIAAWLLIYTRREKPFGTRVHWVAVLTASTAVVALPVAVRNYHVGGEFVLSTANLGPNLYIGNHQGATGVYEP
;
A
#
# COMPACT_ATOMS: atom_id res chain seq x y z
N MET A 1 5.69 61.07 16.67
CA MET A 1 4.77 59.93 16.90
C MET A 1 4.34 59.35 15.56
N GLY A 2 5.08 58.36 15.05
CA GLY A 2 4.79 57.72 13.76
C GLY A 2 4.24 56.30 14.00
N SER A 3 2.99 56.07 13.63
CA SER A 3 2.30 54.80 13.75
C SER A 3 2.81 53.78 12.71
N LYS A 4 3.32 52.63 13.20
CA LYS A 4 3.59 51.46 12.36
C LYS A 4 2.27 50.76 12.02
N PRO A 5 1.99 50.40 10.75
CA PRO A 5 0.89 49.50 10.45
C PRO A 5 1.32 48.04 10.73
N SER A 6 0.52 47.35 11.52
CA SER A 6 0.66 45.93 11.81
C SER A 6 0.38 45.11 10.54
N ARG A 7 1.39 44.40 10.04
CA ARG A 7 1.22 43.38 9.00
C ARG A 7 0.56 42.16 9.61
N ASN A 8 -0.78 42.17 9.65
CA ASN A 8 -1.57 41.00 9.97
C ASN A 8 -1.55 40.06 8.75
N SER A 9 -0.51 39.21 8.68
CA SER A 9 -0.40 38.16 7.68
C SER A 9 -1.34 37.00 8.03
N GLY A 10 -2.63 37.23 7.84
CA GLY A 10 -3.64 36.18 7.82
C GLY A 10 -3.33 35.24 6.66
N ARG A 11 -2.62 34.14 6.95
CA ARG A 11 -2.63 32.94 6.11
C ARG A 11 -4.08 32.47 6.05
N GLN A 12 -4.81 32.96 5.05
CA GLN A 12 -6.12 32.43 4.68
C GLN A 12 -5.94 30.94 4.42
N SER A 13 -6.37 30.13 5.39
CA SER A 13 -6.66 28.72 5.22
C SER A 13 -7.62 28.60 4.04
N ARG A 14 -7.13 28.19 2.87
CA ARG A 14 -7.96 27.95 1.69
C ARG A 14 -9.10 27.00 2.11
N PRO A 15 -10.36 27.45 2.19
CA PRO A 15 -11.46 26.55 2.42
C PRO A 15 -11.62 25.66 1.20
N ALA A 16 -12.05 24.43 1.45
CA ALA A 16 -12.28 23.39 0.47
C ALA A 16 -12.99 23.92 -0.79
N ARG A 17 -12.32 23.81 -1.94
CA ARG A 17 -12.80 24.17 -3.27
C ARG A 17 -13.80 23.13 -3.80
N GLU A 18 -14.74 22.75 -2.96
CA GLU A 18 -15.84 21.83 -3.25
C GLU A 18 -17.16 22.41 -2.74
N LEU A 19 -17.51 23.60 -3.23
CA LEU A 19 -18.89 24.04 -3.28
C LEU A 19 -19.25 24.12 -4.76
N THR A 20 -20.20 23.27 -5.16
CA THR A 20 -20.89 23.21 -6.46
C THR A 20 -20.03 22.91 -7.71
N ARG A 21 -19.68 21.63 -7.93
CA ARG A 21 -19.26 21.16 -9.27
C ARG A 21 -20.42 20.58 -10.05
N LYS A 22 -20.49 20.88 -11.35
CA LYS A 22 -21.55 20.38 -12.24
C LYS A 22 -21.44 18.85 -12.39
N PRO A 23 -22.57 18.12 -12.44
CA PRO A 23 -22.57 16.66 -12.63
C PRO A 23 -21.70 16.18 -13.81
N GLY A 24 -21.65 16.94 -14.91
CA GLY A 24 -20.87 16.60 -16.10
C GLY A 24 -19.35 16.52 -15.89
N GLU A 25 -18.77 17.34 -15.01
CA GLU A 25 -17.33 17.28 -14.71
C GLU A 25 -16.96 16.01 -13.94
N ARG A 26 -17.87 15.51 -13.09
CA ARG A 26 -17.65 14.26 -12.34
C ARG A 26 -17.69 13.05 -13.26
N VAL A 27 -18.62 13.02 -14.21
CA VAL A 27 -18.72 11.94 -15.20
C VAL A 27 -17.49 11.94 -16.11
N SER A 28 -17.08 13.11 -16.60
CA SER A 28 -15.87 13.25 -17.44
C SER A 28 -14.61 12.71 -16.76
N PHE A 29 -14.36 13.07 -15.50
CA PHE A 29 -13.20 12.56 -14.76
C PHE A 29 -13.26 11.04 -14.53
N ALA A 30 -14.43 10.50 -14.19
CA ALA A 30 -14.59 9.07 -13.96
C ALA A 30 -14.37 8.26 -15.25
N CYS A 31 -14.89 8.73 -16.38
CA CYS A 31 -14.65 8.13 -17.69
C CYS A 31 -13.17 8.18 -18.07
N SER A 32 -12.50 9.32 -17.88
CA SER A 32 -11.05 9.43 -18.13
C SER A 32 -10.24 8.49 -17.27
N LEU A 33 -10.58 8.36 -15.98
CA LEU A 33 -9.89 7.46 -15.07
C LEU A 33 -10.14 5.99 -15.42
N GLY A 34 -11.37 5.65 -15.84
CA GLY A 34 -11.70 4.34 -16.37
C GLY A 34 -10.92 4.01 -17.65
N ALA A 35 -10.77 4.97 -18.55
CA ALA A 35 -9.94 4.82 -19.74
C ALA A 35 -8.46 4.57 -19.37
N VAL A 36 -7.91 5.35 -18.43
CA VAL A 36 -6.53 5.15 -17.94
C VAL A 36 -6.35 3.76 -17.32
N ALA A 37 -7.31 3.30 -16.51
CA ALA A 37 -7.25 1.95 -15.93
C ALA A 37 -7.39 0.84 -16.98
N GLY A 38 -8.23 1.06 -18.00
CA GLY A 38 -8.34 0.17 -19.15
C GLY A 38 -7.03 0.08 -19.93
N THR A 39 -6.38 1.23 -20.20
CA THR A 39 -5.05 1.27 -20.80
C THR A 39 -4.01 0.58 -19.93
N ALA A 40 -4.01 0.83 -18.62
CA ALA A 40 -3.11 0.19 -17.66
C ALA A 40 -3.23 -1.33 -17.69
N LEU A 41 -4.46 -1.85 -17.75
CA LEU A 41 -4.73 -3.28 -17.83
C LEU A 41 -4.29 -3.85 -19.18
N LEU A 42 -4.62 -3.18 -20.28
CA LEU A 42 -4.22 -3.60 -21.62
C LEU A 42 -2.70 -3.71 -21.74
N LEU A 43 -1.95 -2.70 -21.28
CA LEU A 43 -0.48 -2.72 -21.31
C LEU A 43 0.11 -3.91 -20.51
N ARG A 44 -0.51 -4.26 -19.39
CA ARG A 44 -0.08 -5.42 -18.57
C ARG A 44 -0.40 -6.74 -19.25
N LEU A 45 -1.59 -6.86 -19.84
CA LEU A 45 -1.99 -8.06 -20.58
C LEU A 45 -1.14 -8.25 -21.84
N THR A 46 -0.81 -7.18 -22.57
CA THR A 46 0.11 -7.27 -23.72
C THR A 46 1.50 -7.69 -23.26
N TYR A 47 2.00 -7.10 -22.17
CA TYR A 47 3.28 -7.51 -21.59
C TYR A 47 3.29 -8.99 -21.16
N PHE A 48 2.22 -9.48 -20.55
CA PHE A 48 2.12 -10.90 -20.18
C PHE A 48 2.05 -11.82 -21.40
N TRP A 49 1.35 -11.40 -22.46
CA TRP A 49 1.30 -12.13 -23.71
C TRP A 49 2.70 -12.22 -24.35
N GLU A 50 3.45 -11.11 -24.41
CA GLU A 50 4.84 -11.12 -24.86
C GLU A 50 5.72 -12.02 -23.97
N LEU A 51 5.59 -11.88 -22.65
CA LEU A 51 6.35 -12.68 -21.69
C LEU A 51 6.07 -14.17 -21.84
N SER A 52 4.81 -14.56 -22.14
CA SER A 52 4.41 -15.96 -22.31
C SER A 52 5.09 -16.68 -23.47
N GLY A 53 5.66 -15.93 -24.42
CA GLY A 53 6.49 -16.49 -25.49
C GLY A 53 7.96 -16.69 -25.12
N THR A 54 8.35 -16.42 -23.87
CA THR A 54 9.74 -16.47 -23.40
C THR A 54 9.94 -17.50 -22.29
N ASP A 55 11.15 -18.04 -22.18
CA ASP A 55 11.51 -18.97 -21.10
C ASP A 55 11.40 -18.35 -19.70
N PHE A 56 11.36 -17.01 -19.60
CA PHE A 56 11.19 -16.30 -18.33
C PHE A 56 9.78 -16.38 -17.75
N PHE A 57 8.77 -16.81 -18.53
CA PHE A 57 7.39 -16.87 -18.04
C PHE A 57 7.20 -17.88 -16.90
N ASP A 58 7.93 -18.99 -16.94
CA ASP A 58 7.79 -20.06 -15.95
C ASP A 58 8.91 -20.04 -14.88
N VAL A 59 9.91 -19.19 -15.05
CA VAL A 59 11.04 -19.11 -14.13
C VAL A 59 10.71 -18.24 -12.93
N LEU A 60 10.76 -18.84 -11.74
CA LEU A 60 10.65 -18.15 -10.46
C LEU A 60 12.00 -17.52 -10.08
N VAL A 61 12.13 -16.20 -10.28
CA VAL A 61 13.35 -15.42 -10.00
C VAL A 61 13.35 -14.84 -8.58
N GLY A 62 14.49 -14.91 -7.89
CA GLY A 62 14.67 -14.33 -6.55
C GLY A 62 13.77 -14.99 -5.51
N ASP A 63 13.07 -14.18 -4.71
CA ASP A 63 12.16 -14.65 -3.65
C ASP A 63 10.92 -15.42 -4.19
N ALA A 64 10.65 -15.35 -5.50
CA ALA A 64 9.46 -15.94 -6.11
C ALA A 64 9.31 -17.44 -5.78
N ARG A 65 10.41 -18.20 -5.80
CA ARG A 65 10.40 -19.63 -5.46
C ARG A 65 10.00 -19.87 -4.00
N HIS A 66 10.44 -18.99 -3.09
CA HIS A 66 10.09 -19.08 -1.68
C HIS A 66 8.61 -18.76 -1.47
N TYR A 67 8.11 -17.68 -2.09
CA TYR A 67 6.69 -17.32 -2.04
C TYR A 67 5.80 -18.42 -2.57
N ASP A 68 6.16 -19.00 -3.71
CA ASP A 68 5.44 -20.10 -4.36
C ASP A 68 5.39 -21.37 -3.47
N THR A 69 6.55 -21.80 -2.98
CA THR A 69 6.64 -23.00 -2.11
C THR A 69 5.84 -22.80 -0.82
N TRP A 70 5.92 -21.61 -0.22
CA TRP A 70 5.20 -21.31 1.01
C TRP A 70 3.68 -21.22 0.75
N ALA A 71 3.26 -20.58 -0.33
CA ALA A 71 1.87 -20.55 -0.76
C ALA A 71 1.29 -21.96 -0.97
N GLY A 72 2.04 -22.86 -1.61
CA GLY A 72 1.65 -24.26 -1.78
C GLY A 72 1.44 -24.99 -0.45
N ARG A 73 2.29 -24.74 0.55
CA ARG A 73 2.10 -25.31 1.91
C ARG A 73 0.85 -24.76 2.59
N ILE A 74 0.56 -23.48 2.44
CA ILE A 74 -0.66 -22.85 2.99
C ILE A 74 -1.89 -23.46 2.32
N ALA A 75 -1.89 -23.59 0.98
CA ALA A 75 -2.98 -24.20 0.22
C ALA A 75 -3.24 -25.67 0.62
N ALA A 76 -2.18 -26.41 0.99
CA ALA A 76 -2.26 -27.76 1.51
C ALA A 76 -2.73 -27.87 2.98
N GLY A 77 -3.12 -26.77 3.62
CA GLY A 77 -3.61 -26.73 5.01
C GLY A 77 -2.58 -26.33 6.06
N GLY A 78 -1.34 -26.04 5.67
CA GLY A 78 -0.24 -25.59 6.55
C GLY A 78 -0.34 -24.13 6.99
N TRP A 79 -1.53 -23.66 7.39
CA TRP A 79 -1.81 -22.25 7.69
C TRP A 79 -0.98 -21.67 8.83
N LEU A 80 -0.50 -22.50 9.77
CA LEU A 80 0.22 -22.03 10.94
C LEU A 80 1.74 -22.03 10.77
N GLY A 81 2.32 -22.76 9.82
CA GLY A 81 3.77 -22.90 9.66
C GLY A 81 4.47 -23.55 10.88
N ALA A 82 5.82 -23.53 10.88
CA ALA A 82 6.63 -24.23 11.89
C ALA A 82 7.63 -23.34 12.67
N GLY A 83 7.65 -22.02 12.43
CA GLY A 83 8.55 -21.07 13.11
C GLY A 83 8.21 -19.60 12.85
N ILE A 84 9.00 -18.66 13.38
CA ILE A 84 8.83 -17.21 13.14
C ILE A 84 8.94 -16.91 11.65
N PHE A 85 8.11 -15.99 11.14
CA PHE A 85 8.21 -15.59 9.75
C PHE A 85 9.50 -14.83 9.45
N TYR A 86 10.32 -15.38 8.57
CA TYR A 86 11.49 -14.72 8.03
C TYR A 86 11.11 -13.69 6.97
N GLN A 87 10.09 -13.95 6.16
CA GLN A 87 9.53 -12.99 5.20
C GLN A 87 8.11 -12.57 5.58
N SER A 88 7.77 -11.34 5.19
CA SER A 88 6.44 -10.75 5.35
C SER A 88 5.33 -11.67 4.86
N PRO A 89 4.38 -12.08 5.72
CA PRO A 89 3.46 -13.18 5.41
C PRO A 89 2.33 -12.79 4.44
N LEU A 90 2.01 -11.50 4.27
CA LEU A 90 0.79 -11.13 3.54
C LEU A 90 0.73 -11.72 2.12
N TYR A 91 1.84 -11.64 1.39
CA TYR A 91 1.90 -12.09 0.00
C TYR A 91 1.81 -13.63 -0.13
N PRO A 92 2.61 -14.44 0.61
CA PRO A 92 2.42 -15.90 0.66
C PRO A 92 1.00 -16.35 1.02
N TYR A 93 0.32 -15.69 1.97
CA TYR A 93 -1.04 -16.05 2.34
C TYR A 93 -2.06 -15.69 1.25
N LEU A 94 -1.87 -14.55 0.57
CA LEU A 94 -2.68 -14.20 -0.60
C LEU A 94 -2.54 -15.24 -1.71
N LEU A 95 -1.30 -15.65 -2.01
CA LEU A 95 -1.03 -16.70 -2.99
C LEU A 95 -1.60 -18.06 -2.56
N GLY A 96 -1.46 -18.43 -1.29
CA GLY A 96 -2.00 -19.68 -0.75
C GLY A 96 -3.52 -19.76 -0.85
N LEU A 97 -4.21 -18.64 -0.60
CA LEU A 97 -5.66 -18.53 -0.82
C LEU A 97 -6.02 -18.63 -2.30
N LEU A 98 -5.23 -18.02 -3.18
CA LEU A 98 -5.46 -18.14 -4.62
C LEU A 98 -5.27 -19.58 -5.09
N PHE A 99 -4.23 -20.26 -4.60
CA PHE A 99 -3.93 -21.64 -4.93
C PHE A 99 -4.95 -22.63 -4.37
N SER A 100 -5.60 -22.34 -3.23
CA SER A 100 -6.65 -23.20 -2.69
C SER A 100 -7.96 -23.12 -3.49
N VAL A 101 -8.22 -22.00 -4.18
CA VAL A 101 -9.45 -21.80 -4.98
C VAL A 101 -9.24 -22.11 -6.46
N ALA A 102 -8.11 -21.69 -7.05
CA ALA A 102 -7.84 -21.79 -8.48
C ALA A 102 -6.83 -22.90 -8.84
N GLY A 103 -6.29 -23.62 -7.85
CA GLY A 103 -5.14 -24.50 -8.02
C GLY A 103 -3.83 -23.74 -8.17
N HIS A 104 -2.72 -24.47 -8.29
CA HIS A 104 -1.41 -23.87 -8.51
C HIS A 104 -1.33 -23.29 -9.94
N SER A 105 -1.51 -21.97 -10.06
CA SER A 105 -1.48 -21.27 -11.36
C SER A 105 -0.79 -19.91 -11.25
N LEU A 106 0.42 -19.81 -11.78
CA LEU A 106 1.16 -18.54 -11.84
C LEU A 106 0.50 -17.52 -12.77
N THR A 107 -0.22 -17.98 -13.80
CA THR A 107 -1.02 -17.11 -14.66
C THR A 107 -2.15 -16.45 -13.87
N ALA A 108 -2.85 -17.19 -13.00
CA ALA A 108 -3.88 -16.61 -12.14
C ALA A 108 -3.28 -15.53 -11.21
N VAL A 109 -2.09 -15.78 -10.65
CA VAL A 109 -1.37 -14.80 -9.82
C VAL A 109 -1.12 -13.52 -10.60
N ARG A 110 -0.54 -13.62 -11.81
CA ARG A 110 -0.24 -12.46 -12.67
C ARG A 110 -1.49 -11.66 -13.02
N VAL A 111 -2.59 -12.33 -13.34
CA VAL A 111 -3.87 -11.66 -13.62
C VAL A 111 -4.37 -10.88 -12.40
N VAL A 112 -4.30 -11.48 -11.20
CA VAL A 112 -4.67 -10.78 -9.95
C VAL A 112 -3.75 -9.59 -9.70
N GLN A 113 -2.43 -9.73 -9.91
CA GLN A 113 -1.47 -8.63 -9.78
C GLN A 113 -1.80 -7.49 -10.76
N ALA A 114 -2.04 -7.79 -12.03
CA ALA A 114 -2.41 -6.80 -13.03
C ALA A 114 -3.73 -6.09 -12.69
N ALA A 115 -4.72 -6.81 -12.16
CA ALA A 115 -5.96 -6.21 -11.68
C ALA A 115 -5.72 -5.24 -10.51
N LEU A 116 -4.94 -5.66 -9.50
CA LEU A 116 -4.58 -4.80 -8.35
C LEU A 116 -3.80 -3.55 -8.78
N SER A 117 -2.84 -3.69 -9.69
CA SER A 117 -2.06 -2.56 -10.22
C SER A 117 -2.91 -1.61 -11.07
N SER A 118 -3.86 -2.12 -11.85
CA SER A 118 -4.84 -1.28 -12.58
C SER A 118 -5.79 -0.53 -11.63
N ILE A 119 -6.27 -1.19 -10.57
CA ILE A 119 -7.06 -0.54 -9.51
C ILE A 119 -6.21 0.52 -8.79
N SER A 120 -4.92 0.28 -8.61
CA SER A 120 -4.00 1.25 -8.00
C SER A 120 -3.92 2.55 -8.80
N CYS A 121 -4.00 2.50 -10.13
CA CYS A 121 -4.05 3.69 -10.99
C CYS A 121 -5.31 4.53 -10.69
N ILE A 122 -6.46 3.88 -10.52
CA ILE A 122 -7.72 4.54 -10.13
C ILE A 122 -7.57 5.19 -8.75
N LEU A 123 -7.11 4.43 -7.76
CA LEU A 123 -6.98 4.91 -6.39
C LEU A 123 -6.01 6.08 -6.28
N LEU A 124 -4.87 6.02 -6.98
CA LEU A 124 -3.91 7.11 -7.03
C LEU A 124 -4.51 8.34 -7.71
N GLY A 125 -5.26 8.18 -8.80
CA GLY A 125 -5.92 9.30 -9.46
C GLY A 125 -6.99 9.95 -8.60
N VAL A 126 -7.76 9.16 -7.85
CA VAL A 126 -8.73 9.66 -6.86
C VAL A 126 -8.02 10.39 -5.71
N ALA A 127 -6.91 9.86 -5.21
CA ALA A 127 -6.12 10.51 -4.18
C ALA A 127 -5.55 11.85 -4.67
N GLY A 128 -4.88 11.86 -5.82
CA GLY A 128 -4.31 13.06 -6.44
C GLY A 128 -5.38 14.12 -6.72
N ARG A 129 -6.57 13.70 -7.16
CA ARG A 129 -7.73 14.58 -7.32
C ARG A 129 -8.13 15.27 -6.02
N ARG A 130 -8.19 14.53 -4.91
CA ARG A 130 -8.62 15.05 -3.60
C ARG A 130 -7.58 15.95 -2.96
N PHE A 131 -6.30 15.71 -3.20
CA PHE A 131 -5.22 16.53 -2.67
C PHE A 131 -4.92 17.77 -3.51
N PHE A 132 -4.93 17.65 -4.84
CA PHE A 132 -4.37 18.65 -5.74
C PHE A 132 -5.26 19.03 -6.94
N GLY A 133 -6.37 18.31 -7.14
CA GLY A 133 -7.34 18.57 -8.22
C GLY A 133 -7.22 17.61 -9.41
N ASP A 134 -8.20 17.72 -10.32
CA ASP A 134 -8.49 16.69 -11.33
C ASP A 134 -7.32 16.45 -12.30
N ARG A 135 -6.62 17.51 -12.73
CA ARG A 135 -5.44 17.40 -13.61
C ARG A 135 -4.34 16.56 -12.97
N VAL A 136 -4.02 16.82 -11.70
CA VAL A 136 -2.98 16.08 -10.97
C VAL A 136 -3.43 14.63 -10.78
N GLY A 137 -4.70 14.39 -10.45
CA GLY A 137 -5.25 13.04 -10.37
C GLY A 137 -5.06 12.24 -11.68
N LEU A 138 -5.44 12.82 -12.82
CA LEU A 138 -5.29 12.14 -14.11
C LEU A 138 -3.83 11.91 -14.49
N ILE A 139 -2.96 12.91 -14.29
CA ILE A 139 -1.53 12.78 -14.58
C ILE A 139 -0.90 11.70 -13.70
N SER A 140 -1.18 11.68 -12.39
CA SER A 140 -0.65 10.65 -11.50
C SER A 140 -1.12 9.24 -11.88
N ALA A 141 -2.40 9.08 -12.23
CA ALA A 141 -2.93 7.81 -12.71
C ALA A 141 -2.26 7.35 -14.02
N LEU A 142 -2.08 8.27 -14.98
CA LEU A 142 -1.44 7.98 -16.26
C LEU A 142 0.03 7.60 -16.10
N LEU A 143 0.78 8.36 -15.28
CA LEU A 143 2.19 8.07 -15.01
C LEU A 143 2.36 6.69 -14.37
N LEU A 144 1.46 6.29 -13.46
CA LEU A 144 1.50 4.95 -12.88
C LEU A 144 1.11 3.87 -13.91
N ALA A 145 0.12 4.15 -14.75
CA ALA A 145 -0.36 3.21 -15.78
C ALA A 145 0.75 2.81 -16.76
N ILE A 146 1.58 3.78 -17.17
CA ILE A 146 2.66 3.60 -18.15
C ILE A 146 4.04 3.36 -17.51
N CYS A 147 4.14 3.31 -16.18
CA CYS A 147 5.42 3.17 -15.49
C CYS A 147 6.04 1.80 -15.82
N PRO A 148 7.22 1.75 -16.51
CA PRO A 148 7.79 0.48 -16.95
C PRO A 148 8.11 -0.47 -15.78
N TRP A 149 8.60 0.08 -14.66
CA TRP A 149 8.90 -0.71 -13.47
C TRP A 149 7.65 -1.38 -12.87
N ALA A 150 6.51 -0.67 -12.85
CA ALA A 150 5.27 -1.24 -12.34
C ALA A 150 4.77 -2.39 -13.24
N ILE A 151 4.80 -2.19 -14.56
CA ILE A 151 4.40 -3.21 -15.54
C ILE A 151 5.31 -4.44 -15.45
N PHE A 152 6.64 -4.22 -15.41
CA PHE A 152 7.62 -5.29 -15.25
C PHE A 152 7.41 -6.09 -13.95
N SER A 153 7.23 -5.39 -12.83
CA SER A 153 7.02 -6.03 -11.53
C SER A 153 5.76 -6.88 -11.47
N ASP A 154 4.71 -6.52 -12.22
CA ASP A 154 3.46 -7.29 -12.28
C ASP A 154 3.62 -8.63 -13.02
N GLY A 155 4.65 -8.78 -13.86
CA GLY A 155 4.98 -10.05 -14.54
C GLY A 155 5.78 -11.01 -13.67
N LEU A 156 6.46 -10.48 -12.65
CA LEU A 156 7.18 -11.26 -11.65
C LEU A 156 6.22 -11.70 -10.54
N ILE A 157 6.47 -12.86 -9.95
CA ILE A 157 5.73 -13.33 -8.77
C ILE A 157 6.32 -12.63 -7.54
N GLN A 158 5.84 -11.41 -7.28
CA GLN A 158 6.36 -10.53 -6.25
C GLN A 158 5.27 -9.71 -5.56
N LYS A 159 5.56 -9.30 -4.33
CA LYS A 159 4.66 -8.49 -3.49
C LYS A 159 4.37 -7.07 -4.00
N SER A 160 5.11 -6.59 -5.00
CA SER A 160 5.08 -5.19 -5.49
C SER A 160 3.68 -4.70 -5.87
N ALA A 161 2.86 -5.50 -6.57
CA ALA A 161 1.51 -5.13 -6.98
C ALA A 161 0.57 -4.92 -5.76
N VAL A 162 0.66 -5.80 -4.77
CA VAL A 162 -0.10 -5.72 -3.53
C VAL A 162 0.33 -4.52 -2.70
N GLU A 163 1.64 -4.27 -2.60
CA GLU A 163 2.21 -3.11 -1.93
C GLU A 163 1.71 -1.79 -2.53
N LEU A 164 1.73 -1.71 -3.86
CA LEU A 164 1.26 -0.54 -4.61
C LEU A 164 -0.25 -0.31 -4.39
N PHE A 165 -1.05 -1.37 -4.41
CA PHE A 165 -2.48 -1.31 -4.13
C PHE A 165 -2.76 -0.80 -2.71
N LEU A 166 -2.09 -1.35 -1.70
CA LEU A 166 -2.29 -0.94 -0.31
C LEU A 166 -1.86 0.52 -0.09
N MET A 167 -0.75 0.94 -0.69
CA MET A 167 -0.30 2.34 -0.62
C MET A 167 -1.30 3.30 -1.25
N THR A 168 -1.76 3.00 -2.46
CA THR A 168 -2.71 3.87 -3.17
C THR A 168 -4.09 3.87 -2.52
N ALA A 169 -4.54 2.74 -1.96
CA ALA A 169 -5.76 2.63 -1.16
C ALA A 169 -5.68 3.49 0.11
N MET A 170 -4.56 3.43 0.83
CA MET A 170 -4.30 4.27 1.99
C MET A 170 -4.36 5.77 1.62
N LEU A 171 -3.67 6.17 0.55
CA LEU A 171 -3.69 7.56 0.07
C LEU A 171 -5.10 8.00 -0.36
N ALA A 172 -5.86 7.15 -1.05
CA ALA A 172 -7.22 7.43 -1.44
C ALA A 172 -8.14 7.61 -0.22
N ALA A 173 -7.98 6.79 0.82
CA ALA A 173 -8.72 6.89 2.07
C ALA A 173 -8.37 8.17 2.83
N LEU A 174 -7.08 8.52 2.96
CA LEU A 174 -6.65 9.78 3.55
C LEU A 174 -7.17 10.99 2.75
N GLY A 175 -7.15 10.92 1.41
CA GLY A 175 -7.75 11.93 0.55
C GLY A 175 -9.24 12.08 0.79
N ALA A 176 -9.98 10.96 0.97
CA ALA A 176 -11.40 11.01 1.33
C ALA A 176 -11.61 11.68 2.69
N PHE A 177 -10.75 11.38 3.67
CA PHE A 177 -10.82 11.99 5.00
C PHE A 177 -10.65 13.52 4.97
N VAL A 178 -9.73 14.03 4.13
CA VAL A 178 -9.52 15.47 3.96
C VAL A 178 -10.80 16.17 3.48
N VAL A 179 -11.54 15.54 2.57
CA VAL A 179 -12.79 16.07 2.00
C VAL A 179 -13.98 15.86 2.96
N ARG A 180 -14.13 14.64 3.48
CA ARG A 180 -15.21 14.22 4.37
C ARG A 180 -14.64 13.68 5.66
N VAL A 181 -14.63 14.53 6.68
CA VAL A 181 -14.07 14.21 8.00
C VAL A 181 -14.95 13.17 8.70
N HIS A 182 -14.61 11.90 8.51
CA HIS A 182 -15.34 10.76 9.06
C HIS A 182 -14.36 9.64 9.43
N TRP A 183 -14.54 9.04 10.61
CA TRP A 183 -13.62 8.03 11.16
C TRP A 183 -13.41 6.83 10.25
N LYS A 184 -14.44 6.39 9.52
CA LYS A 184 -14.39 5.30 8.52
C LYS A 184 -13.21 5.42 7.54
N TRP A 185 -12.88 6.64 7.09
CA TRP A 185 -11.78 6.85 6.16
C TRP A 185 -10.41 6.71 6.84
N VAL A 186 -10.33 7.10 8.12
CA VAL A 186 -9.14 6.87 8.95
C VAL A 186 -8.97 5.38 9.24
N ALA A 187 -10.07 4.68 9.53
CA ALA A 187 -10.07 3.23 9.73
C ALA A 187 -9.63 2.50 8.44
N ALA A 188 -10.16 2.89 7.28
CA ALA A 188 -9.74 2.32 6.00
C ALA A 188 -8.24 2.55 5.72
N ALA A 189 -7.72 3.75 6.02
CA ALA A 189 -6.30 4.04 5.91
C ALA A 189 -5.46 3.19 6.87
N GLY A 190 -5.91 2.98 8.11
CA GLY A 190 -5.21 2.13 9.08
C GLY A 190 -5.26 0.65 8.74
N LEU A 191 -6.37 0.13 8.21
CA LEU A 191 -6.44 -1.24 7.69
C LEU A 191 -5.44 -1.46 6.55
N ALA A 192 -5.38 -0.52 5.60
CA ALA A 192 -4.42 -0.57 4.49
C ALA A 192 -2.98 -0.45 4.99
N LEU A 193 -2.71 0.40 5.98
CA LEU A 193 -1.40 0.54 6.61
C LEU A 193 -0.98 -0.73 7.36
N GLY A 194 -1.89 -1.34 8.12
CA GLY A 194 -1.64 -2.60 8.82
C GLY A 194 -1.31 -3.71 7.84
N ALA A 195 -2.10 -3.88 6.77
CA ALA A 195 -1.79 -4.82 5.71
C ALA A 195 -0.43 -4.51 5.06
N PHE A 196 -0.15 -3.24 4.76
CA PHE A 196 1.13 -2.86 4.17
C PHE A 196 2.31 -3.18 5.09
N THR A 197 2.18 -2.99 6.41
CA THR A 197 3.21 -3.37 7.38
C THR A 197 3.50 -4.88 7.39
N LEU A 198 2.51 -5.70 7.07
CA LEU A 198 2.66 -7.16 6.91
C LEU A 198 3.22 -7.59 5.56
N SER A 199 3.34 -6.68 4.58
CA SER A 199 4.04 -6.91 3.32
C SER A 199 5.47 -6.35 3.35
N ARG A 200 5.62 -5.18 3.98
CA ARG A 200 6.88 -4.45 4.01
C ARG A 200 7.06 -3.72 5.34
N GLU A 201 8.21 -3.99 5.96
CA GLU A 201 8.58 -3.38 7.24
C GLU A 201 8.60 -1.84 7.20
N ALA A 202 8.86 -1.26 6.03
CA ALA A 202 8.81 0.19 5.79
C ALA A 202 7.45 0.81 6.13
N GLY A 203 6.36 0.03 6.12
CA GLY A 203 5.05 0.48 6.58
C GLY A 203 5.04 0.99 8.01
N ARG A 204 5.89 0.43 8.88
CA ARG A 204 6.00 0.83 10.29
C ARG A 204 6.43 2.30 10.43
N ALA A 205 7.27 2.79 9.52
CA ALA A 205 7.72 4.17 9.51
C ALA A 205 6.62 5.17 9.10
N LEU A 206 5.59 4.72 8.37
CA LEU A 206 4.49 5.58 7.94
C LEU A 206 3.49 5.87 9.07
N TYR A 207 3.34 4.96 10.03
CA TYR A 207 2.45 5.15 11.17
C TYR A 207 2.70 6.45 11.95
N PRO A 208 3.92 6.73 12.47
CA PRO A 208 4.16 7.96 13.24
C PRO A 208 3.97 9.21 12.39
N ILE A 209 4.24 9.15 11.07
CA ILE A 209 4.05 10.27 10.15
C ILE A 209 2.55 10.60 10.02
N ILE A 210 1.70 9.59 9.79
CA ILE A 210 0.26 9.78 9.64
C ILE A 210 -0.36 10.20 10.99
N ALA A 211 0.06 9.59 12.10
CA ALA A 211 -0.40 9.95 13.43
C ALA A 211 -0.05 11.41 13.78
N ALA A 212 1.20 11.84 13.52
CA ALA A 212 1.62 13.22 13.71
C ALA A 212 0.85 14.18 12.80
N TRP A 213 0.61 13.80 11.54
CA TRP A 213 -0.21 14.59 10.61
C TRP A 213 -1.65 14.77 11.10
N LEU A 214 -2.29 13.73 11.63
CA LEU A 214 -3.64 13.79 12.22
C LEU A 214 -3.69 14.66 13.48
N LEU A 215 -2.67 14.60 14.34
CA LEU A 215 -2.62 15.37 15.60
C LEU A 215 -2.25 16.84 15.40
N ILE A 216 -1.25 17.12 14.56
CA ILE A 216 -0.57 18.42 14.53
C ILE A 216 -1.07 19.30 13.39
N TYR A 217 -1.37 18.70 12.23
CA TYR A 217 -1.59 19.45 11.00
C TYR A 217 -3.05 19.44 10.56
N THR A 218 -3.73 18.31 10.74
CA THR A 218 -5.07 18.12 10.19
C THR A 218 -6.11 18.83 11.05
N ARG A 219 -6.87 19.74 10.43
CA ARG A 219 -8.05 20.37 11.02
C ARG A 219 -7.77 20.95 12.41
N ARG A 220 -6.78 21.86 12.50
CA ARG A 220 -6.36 22.50 13.77
C ARG A 220 -7.50 23.20 14.50
N GLU A 221 -8.56 23.57 13.80
CA GLU A 221 -9.81 24.09 14.33
C GLU A 221 -10.60 23.08 15.18
N LYS A 222 -10.34 21.77 15.07
CA LYS A 222 -11.03 20.73 15.83
C LYS A 222 -10.41 20.54 17.21
N PRO A 223 -11.24 20.21 18.23
CA PRO A 223 -10.75 19.89 19.57
C PRO A 223 -9.67 18.82 19.55
N PHE A 224 -8.71 18.93 20.47
CA PHE A 224 -7.62 17.95 20.57
C PHE A 224 -8.14 16.52 20.79
N GLY A 225 -9.20 16.34 21.60
CA GLY A 225 -9.83 15.04 21.82
C GLY A 225 -10.35 14.36 20.54
N THR A 226 -10.86 15.12 19.58
CA THR A 226 -11.30 14.57 18.28
C THR A 226 -10.10 14.07 17.46
N ARG A 227 -8.98 14.78 17.50
CA ARG A 227 -7.75 14.37 16.80
C ARG A 227 -7.13 13.13 17.44
N VAL A 228 -7.13 13.05 18.77
CA VAL A 228 -6.73 11.85 19.52
C VAL A 228 -7.63 10.67 19.16
N HIS A 229 -8.95 10.87 19.05
CA HIS A 229 -9.87 9.83 18.61
C HIS A 229 -9.52 9.30 17.21
N TRP A 230 -9.15 10.17 16.25
CA TRP A 230 -8.72 9.70 14.92
C TRP A 230 -7.42 8.89 14.97
N VAL A 231 -6.45 9.31 15.78
CA VAL A 231 -5.25 8.49 16.00
C VAL A 231 -5.62 7.16 16.61
N ALA A 232 -6.47 7.12 17.64
CA ALA A 232 -6.92 5.87 18.24
C ALA A 232 -7.60 4.94 17.21
N VAL A 233 -8.43 5.49 16.32
CA VAL A 233 -9.04 4.73 15.21
C VAL A 233 -7.98 4.20 14.23
N LEU A 234 -6.99 5.02 13.86
CA LEU A 234 -5.87 4.60 13.01
C LEU A 234 -5.08 3.47 13.66
N THR A 235 -4.73 3.62 14.95
CA THR A 235 -4.00 2.62 15.72
C THR A 235 -4.78 1.32 15.83
N ALA A 236 -6.06 1.40 16.21
CA ALA A 236 -6.91 0.22 16.37
C ALA A 236 -7.07 -0.54 15.04
N SER A 237 -7.35 0.17 13.94
CA SER A 237 -7.50 -0.47 12.62
C SER A 237 -6.19 -1.07 12.10
N THR A 238 -5.05 -0.41 12.30
CA THR A 238 -3.73 -0.98 11.98
C THR A 238 -3.44 -2.23 12.81
N ALA A 239 -3.72 -2.16 14.12
CA ALA A 239 -3.49 -3.25 15.05
C ALA A 239 -4.38 -4.47 14.77
N VAL A 240 -5.65 -4.28 14.39
CA VAL A 240 -6.55 -5.38 14.02
C VAL A 240 -5.97 -6.25 12.89
N VAL A 241 -5.22 -5.67 11.96
CA VAL A 241 -4.59 -6.41 10.87
C VAL A 241 -3.24 -6.99 11.29
N ALA A 242 -2.40 -6.23 11.99
CA ALA A 242 -1.04 -6.64 12.32
C ALA A 242 -0.94 -7.59 13.53
N LEU A 243 -1.82 -7.43 14.53
CA LEU A 243 -1.77 -8.21 15.78
C LEU A 243 -1.95 -9.72 15.59
N PRO A 244 -2.85 -10.23 14.72
CA PRO A 244 -2.98 -11.67 14.53
C PRO A 244 -1.67 -12.34 14.11
N VAL A 245 -0.88 -11.68 13.27
CA VAL A 245 0.45 -12.16 12.87
C VAL A 245 1.43 -12.11 14.03
N ALA A 246 1.45 -11.02 14.80
CA ALA A 246 2.30 -10.89 15.97
C ALA A 246 2.00 -11.95 17.04
N VAL A 247 0.71 -12.21 17.30
CA VAL A 247 0.24 -13.23 18.23
C VAL A 247 0.61 -14.63 17.73
N ARG A 248 0.46 -14.91 16.43
CA ARG A 248 0.92 -16.17 15.84
C ARG A 248 2.42 -16.34 15.96
N ASN A 249 3.22 -15.29 15.72
CA ASN A 249 4.67 -15.34 15.85
C ASN A 249 5.08 -15.63 17.30
N TYR A 250 4.37 -15.05 18.27
CA TYR A 250 4.59 -15.35 19.69
C TYR A 250 4.25 -16.81 20.04
N HIS A 251 3.09 -17.32 19.60
CA HIS A 251 2.68 -18.69 19.91
C HIS A 251 3.52 -19.77 19.22
N VAL A 252 3.90 -19.56 17.95
CA VAL A 252 4.63 -20.57 17.16
C VAL A 252 6.15 -20.43 17.34
N GLY A 253 6.64 -19.21 17.54
CA GLY A 253 8.06 -18.89 17.53
C GLY A 253 8.64 -18.43 18.87
N GLY A 254 7.82 -18.20 19.89
CA GLY A 254 8.26 -17.78 21.23
C GLY A 254 8.59 -16.29 21.36
N GLU A 255 8.63 -15.53 20.27
CA GLU A 255 8.97 -14.10 20.28
C GLU A 255 7.83 -13.22 19.75
N PHE A 256 7.57 -12.10 20.43
CA PHE A 256 6.58 -11.13 19.99
C PHE A 256 7.16 -10.21 18.91
N VAL A 257 7.04 -10.65 17.65
CA VAL A 257 7.53 -9.92 16.48
C VAL A 257 6.37 -9.53 15.57
N LEU A 258 6.20 -8.22 15.33
CA LEU A 258 5.04 -7.67 14.60
C LEU A 258 4.93 -8.15 13.14
N SER A 259 6.04 -8.39 12.46
CA SER A 259 6.07 -8.90 11.08
C SER A 259 7.12 -10.00 10.90
N THR A 260 8.39 -9.65 11.09
CA THR A 260 9.56 -10.41 10.67
C THR A 260 10.73 -10.16 11.61
N ALA A 261 11.53 -11.19 11.88
CA ALA A 261 12.69 -11.09 12.78
C ALA A 261 13.97 -10.56 12.09
N ASN A 262 13.83 -9.81 10.99
CA ASN A 262 14.98 -9.43 10.16
C ASN A 262 15.74 -8.20 10.67
N LEU A 263 15.19 -7.43 11.62
CA LEU A 263 15.83 -6.20 12.07
C LEU A 263 17.23 -6.45 12.63
N GLY A 264 17.38 -7.45 13.51
CA GLY A 264 18.67 -7.81 14.12
C GLY A 264 19.70 -8.31 13.10
N PRO A 265 19.38 -9.37 12.34
CA PRO A 265 20.26 -9.89 11.29
C PRO A 265 20.67 -8.84 10.26
N ASN A 266 19.72 -8.03 9.75
CA ASN A 266 20.03 -6.99 8.77
C ASN A 266 20.93 -5.89 9.35
N LEU A 267 20.74 -5.51 10.61
CA LEU A 267 21.63 -4.56 11.27
C LEU A 267 23.03 -5.14 11.44
N TYR A 268 23.14 -6.40 11.84
CA TYR A 268 24.42 -7.07 12.04
C TYR A 268 25.19 -7.24 10.74
N ILE A 269 24.56 -7.78 9.69
CA ILE A 269 25.20 -8.00 8.37
C ILE A 269 25.82 -6.70 7.85
N GLY A 270 25.09 -5.58 7.93
CA GLY A 270 25.55 -4.30 7.42
C GLY A 270 26.52 -3.52 8.33
N ASN A 271 26.64 -3.84 9.62
CA ASN A 271 27.36 -3.01 10.59
C ASN A 271 28.40 -3.76 11.44
N HIS A 272 28.55 -5.08 11.28
CA HIS A 272 29.57 -5.83 12.01
C HIS A 272 30.99 -5.42 11.59
N GLN A 273 31.95 -5.64 12.50
CA GLN A 273 33.36 -5.38 12.24
C GLN A 273 33.85 -6.37 11.18
N GLY A 274 34.01 -5.91 9.94
CA GLY A 274 34.30 -6.75 8.78
C GLY A 274 33.28 -6.63 7.64
N ALA A 275 32.16 -5.92 7.85
CA ALA A 275 31.14 -5.72 6.83
C ALA A 275 31.73 -5.10 5.55
N THR A 276 31.66 -5.87 4.46
CA THR A 276 32.20 -5.51 3.14
C THR A 276 31.22 -4.70 2.29
N GLY A 277 29.96 -4.58 2.74
CA GLY A 277 28.86 -4.00 1.98
C GLY A 277 28.18 -4.98 1.01
N VAL A 278 28.61 -6.24 0.98
CA VAL A 278 28.00 -7.32 0.21
C VAL A 278 27.25 -8.26 1.17
N TYR A 279 26.18 -8.89 0.69
CA TYR A 279 25.47 -9.90 1.49
C TYR A 279 26.33 -11.17 1.58
N GLU A 280 26.73 -11.51 2.80
CA GLU A 280 27.44 -12.75 3.14
C GLU A 280 26.51 -13.59 4.05
N PRO A 281 26.05 -14.76 3.58
CA PRO A 281 25.10 -15.61 4.30
C PRO A 281 25.71 -16.34 5.50
#